data_AF-A0A263HEQ5-F1
#
_entry.id   AF-A0A263HEQ5-F1
#
_cell.length_a   1.000
_cell.length_b   1.000
_cell.length_c   1.000
_cell.angle_alpha   90.00
_cell.angle_beta   90.00
_cell.angle_gamma   90.00
#
_symmetry.space_group_name_H-M   'P 1'
#
loop_
_entity.id
_entity.type
_entity.pdbx_description
1 polymer ?
#
loop_
_entity_poly.entity_id
_entity_poly.type
_entity_poly.pdbx_seq_one_letter_code
_entity_poly.pdbx_strand_id
1 'polypeptide(L)'
;MQYFIPKSAVVFEEEIKKSRFMTYLRHTQGLSQAKAFWEQVRALHPQARHHCWAPLNRTLSRIKPALRGWMSRLLPYMPKG
;
A
#
# COMPACT_ATOMS: atom_id res chain seq x y z
N MET A 1 9.06 14.40 -15.35
CA MET A 1 8.02 13.42 -14.96
C MET A 1 7.49 13.76 -13.58
N GLN A 2 6.16 13.95 -13.47
CA GLN A 2 5.45 14.13 -12.21
C GLN A 2 4.96 12.77 -11.71
N TYR A 3 5.12 12.48 -10.43
CA TYR A 3 4.62 11.26 -9.81
C TYR A 3 3.71 11.63 -8.64
N PHE A 4 2.56 10.97 -8.56
CA PHE A 4 1.55 11.27 -7.56
C PHE A 4 1.92 10.63 -6.21
N ILE A 5 1.91 11.45 -5.16
CA ILE A 5 2.13 11.01 -3.79
C ILE A 5 0.79 11.22 -3.04
N PRO A 6 0.34 10.25 -2.22
CA PRO A 6 -0.85 10.43 -1.40
C PRO A 6 -0.70 11.66 -0.49
N LYS A 7 -1.65 12.60 -0.56
CA LYS A 7 -1.66 13.81 0.29
C LYS A 7 -1.85 13.47 1.78
N SER A 8 -2.52 12.35 2.08
CA SER A 8 -2.77 11.84 3.43
C SER A 8 -2.70 10.32 3.48
N ALA A 9 -2.66 9.75 4.68
CA ALA A 9 -2.81 8.31 4.85
C ALA A 9 -4.24 7.88 4.49
N VAL A 10 -4.36 6.77 3.77
CA VAL A 10 -5.64 6.19 3.35
C VAL A 10 -5.73 4.77 3.89
N VAL A 11 -6.89 4.43 4.45
CA VAL A 11 -7.24 3.07 4.83
C VAL A 11 -8.46 2.67 4.00
N PHE A 12 -8.37 1.52 3.36
CA PHE A 12 -9.46 0.95 2.58
C PHE A 12 -9.73 -0.46 3.06
N GLU A 13 -11.00 -0.80 3.22
CA GLU A 13 -11.43 -2.13 3.60
C GLU A 13 -12.43 -2.67 2.58
N GLU A 14 -12.26 -3.93 2.20
CA GLU A 14 -13.17 -4.64 1.32
C GLU A 14 -13.38 -6.07 1.83
N GLU A 15 -14.61 -6.57 1.72
CA GLU A 15 -14.90 -7.98 1.98
C GLU A 15 -15.08 -8.72 0.65
N ILE A 16 -14.26 -9.75 0.43
CA ILE A 16 -14.35 -10.63 -0.74
C ILE A 16 -14.58 -12.04 -0.22
N LYS A 17 -15.74 -12.64 -0.55
CA LYS A 17 -16.08 -14.03 -0.19
C LYS A 17 -15.85 -14.33 1.31
N LYS A 18 -16.39 -13.49 2.20
CA LYS A 18 -16.23 -13.59 3.67
C LYS A 18 -14.80 -13.41 4.20
N SER A 19 -13.86 -13.00 3.35
CA SER A 19 -12.51 -12.63 3.75
C SER A 19 -12.39 -11.10 3.73
N ARG A 20 -11.95 -10.53 4.86
CA ARG A 20 -11.71 -9.09 5.00
C ARG A 20 -10.31 -8.73 4.53
N PHE A 21 -10.21 -7.77 3.62
CA PHE A 21 -8.98 -7.23 3.09
C PHE A 21 -8.85 -5.77 3.51
N MET A 22 -7.84 -5.47 4.32
CA MET A 22 -7.54 -4.10 4.77
C MET A 22 -6.25 -3.61 4.10
N THR A 23 -6.36 -2.50 3.37
CA THR A 23 -5.26 -1.86 2.66
C THR A 23 -4.90 -0.54 3.32
N TYR A 24 -3.63 -0.40 3.72
CA TYR A 24 -3.08 0.79 4.34
C TYR A 24 -2.10 1.46 3.38
N LEU A 25 -2.37 2.71 3.00
CA LEU A 25 -1.51 3.52 2.14
C LEU A 25 -1.05 4.77 2.90
N ARG A 26 0.26 5.00 2.97
CA ARG A 26 0.84 6.18 3.61
C ARG A 26 2.11 6.59 2.86
N HIS A 27 2.30 7.89 2.65
CA HIS A 27 3.58 8.39 2.17
C HIS A 27 4.65 8.22 3.26
N THR A 28 5.79 7.65 2.90
CA THR A 28 6.92 7.41 3.80
C THR A 28 8.21 7.83 3.12
N GLN A 29 9.09 8.52 3.83
CA GLN A 29 10.40 8.89 3.31
C GLN A 29 11.41 7.76 3.56
N GLY A 30 11.74 7.04 2.49
CA GLY A 30 12.72 5.96 2.52
C GLY A 30 12.21 4.65 3.14
N LEU A 31 13.07 3.62 3.09
CA LEU A 31 12.70 2.26 3.47
C LEU A 31 12.48 2.08 4.98
N SER A 32 13.22 2.82 5.81
CA SER A 32 13.11 2.73 7.28
C SER A 32 11.74 3.17 7.78
N GLN A 33 11.21 4.30 7.28
CA GLN A 33 9.87 4.75 7.61
C GLN A 33 8.79 3.79 7.06
N ALA A 34 9.01 3.22 5.87
CA ALA A 34 8.11 2.22 5.29
C ALA A 34 8.04 0.95 6.15
N LYS A 35 9.19 0.45 6.64
CA LYS A 35 9.24 -0.71 7.54
C LYS A 35 8.58 -0.42 8.88
N ALA A 36 8.86 0.73 9.49
CA ALA A 36 8.22 1.14 10.74
C ALA A 36 6.69 1.22 10.59
N PHE A 37 6.20 1.73 9.46
CA PHE A 37 4.77 1.72 9.16
C PHE A 37 4.20 0.31 9.05
N TRP A 38 4.89 -0.57 8.33
CA TRP A 38 4.44 -1.94 8.16
C TRP A 38 4.34 -2.68 9.48
N GLU A 39 5.32 -2.54 10.37
CA GLU A 39 5.28 -3.12 11.72
C GLU A 39 4.13 -2.54 12.57
N GLN A 40 3.85 -1.24 12.48
CA GLN A 40 2.67 -0.64 13.12
C GLN A 40 1.37 -1.29 12.63
N VAL A 41 1.21 -1.47 11.32
CA VAL A 41 0.01 -2.11 10.73
C VAL A 41 -0.12 -3.57 11.15
N ARG A 42 1.00 -4.31 11.26
CA ARG A 42 1.00 -5.69 11.76
C ARG A 42 0.55 -5.76 13.21
N ALA A 43 1.05 -4.86 14.05
CA ALA A 43 0.67 -4.80 15.47
C ALA A 43 -0.81 -4.47 15.68
N LEU A 44 -1.44 -3.69 14.78
CA LEU A 44 -2.87 -3.41 14.82
C LEU A 44 -3.74 -4.64 14.49
N HIS A 45 -3.21 -5.60 13.71
CA HIS A 45 -3.97 -6.75 13.21
C HIS A 45 -3.25 -8.07 13.45
N PRO A 46 -3.00 -8.46 14.72
CA PRO A 46 -2.22 -9.67 15.04
C PRO A 46 -2.91 -10.96 14.56
N GLN A 47 -4.22 -10.92 14.32
CA GLN A 47 -5.03 -12.06 13.86
C GLN A 47 -5.11 -12.17 12.33
N ALA A 48 -4.51 -11.24 11.58
CA ALA A 48 -4.54 -11.33 10.12
C ALA A 48 -3.67 -12.50 9.63
N ARG A 49 -4.26 -13.33 8.76
CA ARG A 49 -3.57 -14.51 8.20
C ARG A 49 -2.43 -14.15 7.26
N HIS A 50 -2.51 -12.98 6.62
CA HIS A 50 -1.52 -12.50 5.66
C HIS A 50 -1.29 -11.00 5.83
N HIS A 51 -0.01 -10.59 5.80
CA HIS A 51 0.40 -9.19 5.83
C HIS A 51 1.24 -8.85 4.59
N CYS A 52 0.60 -8.86 3.43
CA CYS A 52 1.23 -8.43 2.18
C CYS A 52 1.54 -6.92 2.23
N TRP A 53 2.71 -6.51 1.76
CA TRP A 53 3.08 -5.11 1.65
C TRP A 53 4.03 -4.88 0.48
N ALA A 54 4.04 -3.66 -0.06
CA ALA A 54 4.91 -3.27 -1.15
C ALA A 54 5.27 -1.78 -1.03
N PRO A 55 6.51 -1.42 -0.68
CA PRO A 55 6.95 -0.04 -0.75
C PRO A 55 7.24 0.35 -2.20
N LEU A 56 6.72 1.49 -2.64
CA LEU A 56 7.12 2.08 -3.91
C LEU A 56 8.39 2.89 -3.68
N ASN A 57 9.51 2.41 -4.22
CA ASN A 57 10.75 3.17 -4.28
C ASN A 57 10.93 3.76 -5.70
N ARG A 58 11.61 4.90 -5.79
CA ARG A 58 11.86 5.61 -7.05
C ARG A 58 12.73 4.79 -8.04
N THR A 59 13.33 3.69 -7.59
CA THR A 59 14.07 2.75 -8.44
C THR A 59 13.09 1.88 -9.23
N LEU A 60 12.42 2.49 -10.21
CA LEU A 60 11.42 1.88 -11.10
C LEU A 60 11.99 0.84 -12.09
N SER A 61 13.22 0.36 -11.92
CA SER A 61 13.80 -0.63 -12.85
C SER A 61 13.20 -2.05 -12.70
N ARG A 62 12.25 -2.27 -11.79
CA ARG A 62 11.80 -3.64 -11.47
C ARG A 62 10.36 -3.77 -10.95
N ILE A 63 9.39 -3.08 -11.55
CA ILE A 63 7.98 -3.44 -11.33
C ILE A 63 7.71 -4.77 -12.05
N LYS A 64 7.54 -5.86 -11.29
CA LYS A 64 7.11 -7.15 -11.84
C LYS A 64 5.74 -7.00 -12.50
N PRO A 65 5.50 -7.58 -13.70
CA PRO A 65 4.23 -7.46 -14.44
C PRO A 65 2.98 -7.77 -13.60
N ALA A 66 3.09 -8.67 -12.62
CA ALA A 66 2.01 -9.07 -11.72
C ALA A 66 1.45 -7.95 -10.82
N LEU A 67 2.24 -6.89 -10.53
CA LEU A 67 1.80 -5.79 -9.66
C LEU A 67 0.97 -4.74 -10.40
N ARG A 68 0.99 -4.72 -11.74
CA ARG A 68 0.22 -3.74 -12.54
C ARG A 68 -1.29 -3.87 -12.34
N GLY A 69 -1.82 -5.09 -12.26
CA GLY A 69 -3.27 -5.32 -12.09
C GLY A 69 -3.81 -4.88 -10.73
N TRP A 70 -2.99 -4.99 -9.67
CA TRP A 70 -3.35 -4.52 -8.32
C TRP A 70 -3.26 -3.00 -8.19
N MET A 71 -2.25 -2.37 -8.79
CA MET A 71 -2.11 -0.91 -8.77
C MET A 71 -3.30 -0.20 -9.44
N SER A 72 -3.87 -0.76 -10.51
CA SER A 72 -5.05 -0.21 -11.18
C SER A 72 -6.28 -0.07 -10.28
N ARG A 73 -6.43 -0.92 -9.26
CA ARG A 73 -7.54 -0.84 -8.29
C ARG A 73 -7.33 0.22 -7.21
N LEU A 74 -6.09 0.65 -7.02
CA LEU A 74 -5.71 1.69 -6.06
C LEU A 74 -5.64 3.08 -6.70
N LEU A 75 -5.67 3.18 -8.03
CA LEU A 75 -5.66 4.46 -8.77
C LEU A 75 -6.76 5.44 -8.31
N PRO A 76 -8.00 5.03 -8.01
CA PRO A 76 -9.04 5.94 -7.50
C PRO A 76 -8.72 6.56 -6.14
N TYR A 77 -7.86 5.92 -5.35
CA TYR A 77 -7.46 6.34 -4.00
C TYR A 77 -6.11 7.06 -3.95
N MET A 78 -5.49 7.30 -5.12
CA MET A 78 -4.35 8.20 -5.26
C MET A 78 -4.88 9.55 -5.74
N PRO A 79 -5.21 10.49 -4.83
CA PRO A 79 -5.78 11.77 -5.23
C PRO A 79 -4.83 12.49 -6.18
N LYS A 80 -5.38 13.00 -7.29
CA LYS A 80 -4.64 13.88 -8.20
C LYS A 80 -4.18 15.11 -7.40
N GLY A 81 -2.87 15.30 -7.41
CA GLY A 81 -2.19 16.46 -6.86
C GLY A 81 -2.57 17.69 -7.65
#